data_AF-A0A8J7ER32-F1
#
_entry.id   AF-A0A8J7ER32-F1
#
_cell.length_a   1.000
_cell.length_b   1.000
_cell.length_c   1.000
_cell.angle_alpha   90.00
_cell.angle_beta   90.00
_cell.angle_gamma   90.00
#
_symmetry.space_group_name_H-M   'P 1'
#
loop_
_entity.id
_entity.type
_entity.pdbx_description
1 polymer ?
#
loop_
_entity_poly.entity_id
_entity_poly.type
_entity_poly.pdbx_seq_one_letter_code
_entity_poly.pdbx_strand_id
1 'polypeptide(L)'
;MTELQQGSSVKLLGAGRSGQVFLVDSHQGNVARKIFFEDKIATFIHYIFFGAPNPYVWNEGAIACAYYRRKILKELVLFWFDGTLDVADAIATKWNPAFRAYQLDTQFISGKHIALQQPFQPHQHQELDTLLAVMQRLQQHLMAAGFDGLLWQAGKGSPSALNNFMMQTATNRARSFVWIDMESGVPALFPLNVLELFRFYLPKSIYYRRALFDDVNTQQLRRYVKACQADLTTAIGQEQYVTLLRYIAQLAQYQQQWKQMRRVDRSIQYQLKRGYITDEQARWYTQHPLAWYAREFDRFVAVCFKKLLIELPLTLFNKLLSTHYRKLLLKVYCLITSQRYRLAIAREYVAARIEKWHHRNQLNDDEADHLLQRLNSEKASDYLNDFSVHLGLKLSIKGLEYVLVPLLYAVGFIDGLMLMVWLVAGGPVHRTLYTVVRMIQAAFNRQEIPWVAFWVGLLPTVGFVAYPVQLIYSAAGKQSKIAQFIVYDFLTRVGEKIPAWGGEDTLTEHFFNHWASRVIRFIAALGRR
;
A
#
# COMPACT_ATOMS: atom_id res chain seq x y z
N MET A 1 -15.65 14.07 10.58
CA MET A 1 -14.33 14.37 11.20
C MET A 1 -14.48 15.19 12.48
N THR A 2 -15.50 16.05 12.57
CA THR A 2 -15.75 16.95 13.72
C THR A 2 -16.14 16.25 15.03
N GLU A 3 -16.72 15.05 15.00
CA GLU A 3 -17.15 14.33 16.22
C GLU A 3 -16.02 13.54 16.93
N LEU A 4 -14.88 13.25 16.27
CA LEU A 4 -13.73 12.62 16.94
C LEU A 4 -12.88 13.63 17.74
N GLN A 5 -13.14 14.93 17.59
CA GLN A 5 -12.37 15.99 18.25
C GLN A 5 -12.91 16.36 19.65
N GLN A 6 -14.05 15.82 20.06
CA GLN A 6 -14.64 16.09 21.37
C GLN A 6 -14.33 14.93 22.33
N GLY A 7 -13.14 14.98 22.97
CA GLY A 7 -12.89 14.25 24.22
C GLY A 7 -11.57 13.48 24.37
N SER A 8 -10.77 13.30 23.31
CA SER A 8 -9.43 12.69 23.42
C SER A 8 -8.56 13.13 22.24
N SER A 9 -7.23 13.21 22.42
CA SER A 9 -6.25 13.51 21.38
C SER A 9 -6.17 12.38 20.34
N VAL A 10 -7.19 12.26 19.48
CA VAL A 10 -7.24 11.21 18.46
C VAL A 10 -6.23 11.54 17.34
N LYS A 11 -5.09 10.82 17.33
CA LYS A 11 -4.08 10.92 16.26
C LYS A 11 -4.28 9.80 15.26
N LEU A 12 -4.38 10.12 13.96
CA LEU A 12 -4.39 9.11 12.91
C LEU A 12 -3.00 8.44 12.83
N LEU A 13 -2.94 7.12 12.97
CA LEU A 13 -1.72 6.33 12.86
C LEU A 13 -1.50 5.80 11.44
N GLY A 14 -2.58 5.40 10.75
CA GLY A 14 -2.48 4.85 9.41
C GLY A 14 -3.85 4.62 8.75
N ALA A 15 -3.84 4.45 7.44
CA ALA A 15 -5.03 4.19 6.64
C ALA A 15 -4.76 3.05 5.64
N GLY A 16 -5.52 1.97 5.75
CA GLY A 16 -5.49 0.83 4.84
C GLY A 16 -6.80 0.66 4.07
N ARG A 17 -6.88 -0.40 3.26
CA ARG A 17 -8.11 -0.74 2.50
C ARG A 17 -9.24 -1.26 3.37
N SER A 18 -8.92 -1.79 4.55
CA SER A 18 -9.91 -2.33 5.50
C SER A 18 -10.41 -1.29 6.50
N GLY A 19 -9.67 -0.19 6.73
CA GLY A 19 -10.00 0.79 7.75
C GLY A 19 -8.88 1.80 8.02
N GLN A 20 -9.10 2.69 8.99
CA GLN A 20 -8.10 3.62 9.53
C GLN A 20 -7.87 3.28 10.97
N VAL A 21 -6.62 3.46 11.40
CA VAL A 21 -6.17 3.19 12.74
C VAL A 21 -5.86 4.51 13.42
N PHE A 22 -6.43 4.71 14.61
CA PHE A 22 -6.25 5.89 15.43
C PHE A 22 -5.58 5.51 16.75
N LEU A 23 -4.70 6.38 17.23
CA LEU A 23 -4.21 6.36 18.60
C LEU A 23 -5.27 7.00 19.48
N VAL A 24 -5.69 6.27 20.51
CA VAL A 24 -6.67 6.74 21.49
C VAL A 24 -6.09 6.52 22.88
N ASP A 25 -6.06 7.60 23.67
CA ASP A 25 -5.69 7.52 25.07
C ASP A 25 -6.84 6.88 25.85
N SER A 26 -6.57 5.74 26.49
CA SER A 26 -7.50 5.04 27.37
C SER A 26 -6.99 5.11 28.81
N HIS A 27 -7.87 4.89 29.80
CA HIS A 27 -7.50 4.82 31.22
C HIS A 27 -6.44 3.74 31.51
N GLN A 28 -6.30 2.74 30.62
CA GLN A 28 -5.31 1.65 30.72
C GLN A 28 -4.07 1.87 29.85
N GLY A 29 -3.89 3.08 29.29
CA GLY A 29 -2.80 3.44 28.37
C GLY A 29 -3.26 3.58 26.93
N ASN A 30 -2.30 3.68 26.02
CA ASN A 30 -2.57 3.97 24.62
C ASN A 30 -3.13 2.75 23.87
N VAL A 31 -4.18 2.95 23.09
CA VAL A 31 -4.86 1.91 22.32
C VAL A 31 -4.82 2.27 20.83
N ALA A 32 -4.56 1.29 19.99
CA ALA A 32 -4.73 1.40 18.55
C ALA A 32 -6.16 0.99 18.18
N ARG A 33 -6.99 1.95 17.78
CA ARG A 33 -8.38 1.74 17.38
C ARG A 33 -8.49 1.69 15.86
N LYS A 34 -8.81 0.53 15.32
CA LYS A 34 -9.11 0.35 13.89
C LYS A 34 -10.61 0.48 13.67
N ILE A 35 -11.03 1.51 12.93
CA ILE A 35 -12.41 1.67 12.48
C ILE A 35 -12.49 1.19 11.03
N PHE A 36 -13.40 0.26 10.76
CA PHE A 36 -13.53 -0.33 9.43
C PHE A 36 -14.37 0.56 8.53
N PHE A 37 -13.97 0.71 7.26
CA PHE A 37 -14.76 1.46 6.28
C PHE A 37 -14.73 0.82 4.91
N GLU A 38 -15.52 1.43 4.04
CA GLU A 38 -15.65 1.09 2.63
C GLU A 38 -14.62 1.85 1.80
N ASP A 39 -13.60 1.15 1.33
CA ASP A 39 -12.81 1.61 0.17
C ASP A 39 -13.58 1.28 -1.12
N LYS A 40 -13.55 2.17 -2.12
CA LYS A 40 -14.36 1.99 -3.36
C LYS A 40 -14.00 0.69 -4.09
N ILE A 41 -12.71 0.37 -4.19
CA ILE A 41 -12.22 -0.81 -4.91
C ILE A 41 -12.52 -2.06 -4.09
N ALA A 42 -12.20 -2.04 -2.79
CA ALA A 42 -12.49 -3.15 -1.89
C ALA A 42 -14.00 -3.45 -1.85
N THR A 43 -14.85 -2.43 -1.76
CA THR A 43 -16.31 -2.56 -1.79
C THR A 43 -16.80 -3.22 -3.06
N PHE A 44 -16.29 -2.82 -4.24
CA PHE A 44 -16.64 -3.46 -5.50
C PHE A 44 -16.27 -4.95 -5.51
N ILE A 45 -15.05 -5.28 -5.09
CA ILE A 45 -14.57 -6.67 -5.00
C ILE A 45 -15.44 -7.49 -4.05
N HIS A 46 -15.73 -6.97 -2.86
CA HIS A 46 -16.60 -7.63 -1.87
C HIS A 46 -18.03 -7.81 -2.38
N TYR A 47 -18.59 -6.82 -3.08
CA TYR A 47 -19.91 -6.97 -3.71
C TYR A 47 -19.94 -8.11 -4.73
N ILE A 48 -18.90 -8.25 -5.56
CA ILE A 48 -18.80 -9.35 -6.52
C ILE A 48 -18.79 -10.71 -5.82
N PHE A 49 -17.99 -10.88 -4.76
CA PHE A 49 -17.80 -12.18 -4.12
C PHE A 49 -18.86 -12.52 -3.06
N PHE A 50 -19.35 -11.53 -2.33
CA PHE A 50 -20.19 -11.74 -1.15
C PHE A 50 -21.55 -11.05 -1.21
N GLY A 51 -21.80 -10.20 -2.22
CA GLY A 51 -23.07 -9.47 -2.38
C GLY A 51 -23.24 -8.28 -1.43
N ALA A 52 -22.22 -7.95 -0.65
CA ALA A 52 -22.19 -6.82 0.27
C ALA A 52 -20.73 -6.31 0.37
N PRO A 53 -20.50 -5.09 0.89
CA PRO A 53 -19.15 -4.60 1.20
C PRO A 53 -18.47 -5.41 2.29
N ASN A 54 -17.24 -4.97 2.64
CA ASN A 54 -16.39 -5.59 3.67
C ASN A 54 -17.20 -5.97 4.93
N PRO A 55 -17.25 -7.26 5.31
CA PRO A 55 -18.12 -7.73 6.40
C PRO A 55 -17.75 -7.15 7.76
N TYR A 56 -16.50 -6.70 7.97
CA TYR A 56 -16.12 -6.02 9.22
C TYR A 56 -16.86 -4.71 9.44
N VAL A 57 -17.43 -4.10 8.40
CA VAL A 57 -18.18 -2.85 8.53
C VAL A 57 -19.53 -3.09 9.21
N TRP A 58 -20.20 -4.21 8.96
CA TRP A 58 -21.63 -4.37 9.27
C TRP A 58 -22.01 -5.67 9.98
N ASN A 59 -21.14 -6.69 9.98
CA ASN A 59 -21.43 -8.00 10.54
C ASN A 59 -20.74 -8.24 11.89
N GLU A 60 -21.53 -8.49 12.94
CA GLU A 60 -21.02 -8.77 14.28
C GLU A 60 -20.18 -10.06 14.35
N GLY A 61 -20.63 -11.11 13.66
CA GLY A 61 -19.89 -12.37 13.60
C GLY A 61 -18.52 -12.23 12.92
N ALA A 62 -18.42 -11.40 11.88
CA ALA A 62 -17.15 -11.13 11.22
C ALA A 62 -16.16 -10.40 12.13
N ILE A 63 -16.59 -9.34 12.83
CA ILE A 63 -15.72 -8.61 13.76
C ILE A 63 -15.34 -9.46 14.98
N ALA A 64 -16.27 -10.27 15.50
CA ALA A 64 -15.98 -11.24 16.56
C ALA A 64 -14.96 -12.29 16.10
N CYS A 65 -15.04 -12.76 14.84
CA CYS A 65 -14.01 -13.63 14.27
C CYS A 65 -12.64 -12.95 14.22
N ALA A 66 -12.55 -11.66 13.90
CA ALA A 66 -11.27 -10.93 13.96
C ALA A 66 -10.70 -10.90 15.39
N TYR A 67 -11.55 -10.57 16.36
CA TYR A 67 -11.19 -10.56 17.79
C TYR A 67 -10.65 -11.91 18.26
N TYR A 68 -11.42 -13.00 18.07
CA TYR A 68 -11.00 -14.31 18.56
C TYR A 68 -9.82 -14.89 17.79
N ARG A 69 -9.69 -14.63 16.48
CA ARG A 69 -8.47 -15.03 15.74
C ARG A 69 -7.23 -14.40 16.35
N ARG A 70 -7.27 -13.11 16.67
CA ARG A 70 -6.15 -12.40 17.31
C ARG A 70 -5.85 -12.94 18.70
N LYS A 71 -6.88 -13.21 19.52
CA LYS A 71 -6.69 -13.87 20.83
C LYS A 71 -6.07 -15.26 20.73
N ILE A 72 -6.52 -16.07 19.79
CA ILE A 72 -5.96 -17.41 19.56
C ILE A 72 -4.50 -17.31 19.08
N LEU A 73 -4.24 -16.42 18.12
CA LEU A 73 -2.90 -16.26 17.57
C LEU A 73 -1.92 -15.64 18.56
N LYS A 74 -2.36 -14.83 19.52
CA LYS A 74 -1.52 -14.35 20.61
C LYS A 74 -0.85 -15.51 21.36
N GLU A 75 -1.65 -16.49 21.76
CA GLU A 75 -1.16 -17.66 22.48
C GLU A 75 -0.32 -18.59 21.59
N LEU A 76 -0.79 -18.85 20.36
CA LEU A 76 -0.11 -19.77 19.45
C LEU A 76 1.22 -19.21 18.94
N VAL A 77 1.29 -17.92 18.64
CA VAL A 77 2.53 -17.27 18.18
C VAL A 77 3.56 -17.23 19.29
N LEU A 78 3.14 -16.95 20.54
CA LEU A 78 4.02 -17.05 21.70
C LEU A 78 4.66 -18.45 21.78
N PHE A 79 3.85 -19.50 21.64
CA PHE A 79 4.31 -20.88 21.59
C PHE A 79 5.24 -21.19 20.39
N TRP A 80 4.96 -20.68 19.19
CA TRP A 80 5.73 -21.00 17.98
C TRP A 80 7.08 -20.28 17.88
N PHE A 81 7.20 -19.10 18.48
CA PHE A 81 8.29 -18.17 18.22
C PHE A 81 9.11 -17.77 19.45
N ASP A 82 8.71 -18.20 20.65
CA ASP A 82 9.46 -17.98 21.91
C ASP A 82 9.91 -16.50 22.05
N GLY A 83 8.98 -15.58 21.81
CA GLY A 83 9.20 -14.13 21.91
C GLY A 83 9.88 -13.45 20.70
N THR A 84 10.33 -14.19 19.67
CA THR A 84 10.88 -13.56 18.45
C THR A 84 9.82 -12.89 17.58
N LEU A 85 8.58 -13.39 17.63
CA LEU A 85 7.39 -12.80 17.05
C LEU A 85 6.30 -12.75 18.12
N ASP A 86 5.56 -11.66 18.15
CA ASP A 86 4.37 -11.48 18.97
C ASP A 86 3.19 -10.98 18.13
N VAL A 87 2.01 -10.94 18.72
CA VAL A 87 0.77 -10.43 18.13
C VAL A 87 0.26 -9.27 18.99
N ALA A 88 -0.13 -8.16 18.37
CA ALA A 88 -0.76 -7.07 19.11
C ALA A 88 -2.11 -7.56 19.66
N ASP A 89 -2.32 -7.47 20.98
CA ASP A 89 -3.49 -8.09 21.61
C ASP A 89 -4.81 -7.40 21.21
N ALA A 90 -5.89 -8.19 21.11
CA ALA A 90 -7.24 -7.67 20.91
C ALA A 90 -7.83 -7.22 22.26
N ILE A 91 -8.21 -5.96 22.39
CA ILE A 91 -8.77 -5.44 23.64
C ILE A 91 -10.29 -5.56 23.61
N ALA A 92 -10.93 -4.96 22.61
CA ALA A 92 -12.38 -4.94 22.50
C ALA A 92 -12.87 -4.73 21.07
N THR A 93 -14.12 -5.10 20.81
CA THR A 93 -14.85 -4.74 19.58
C THR A 93 -16.08 -3.92 19.94
N LYS A 94 -16.41 -2.89 19.16
CA LYS A 94 -17.58 -2.05 19.42
C LYS A 94 -18.24 -1.59 18.13
N TRP A 95 -19.53 -1.32 18.15
CA TRP A 95 -20.21 -0.57 17.09
C TRP A 95 -19.94 0.93 17.27
N ASN A 96 -19.45 1.57 16.21
CA ASN A 96 -19.24 3.01 16.19
C ASN A 96 -20.43 3.70 15.48
N PRO A 97 -21.31 4.41 16.20
CA PRO A 97 -22.50 5.01 15.62
C PRO A 97 -22.17 6.16 14.65
N ALA A 98 -21.12 6.93 14.92
CA ALA A 98 -20.72 8.06 14.08
C ALA A 98 -20.28 7.60 12.69
N PHE A 99 -19.54 6.50 12.60
CA PHE A 99 -19.09 5.92 11.33
C PHE A 99 -20.07 4.90 10.75
N ARG A 100 -21.09 4.50 11.52
CA ARG A 100 -21.98 3.36 11.23
C ARG A 100 -21.19 2.13 10.77
N ALA A 101 -20.16 1.80 11.55
CA ALA A 101 -19.26 0.69 11.29
C ALA A 101 -18.73 0.09 12.60
N TYR A 102 -18.28 -1.16 12.57
CA TYR A 102 -17.55 -1.70 13.73
C TYR A 102 -16.14 -1.12 13.84
N GLN A 103 -15.62 -1.19 15.06
CA GLN A 103 -14.23 -0.93 15.40
C GLN A 103 -13.64 -2.12 16.17
N LEU A 104 -12.33 -2.30 16.04
CA LEU A 104 -11.50 -3.21 16.83
C LEU A 104 -10.41 -2.38 17.53
N ASP A 105 -10.39 -2.47 18.85
CA ASP A 105 -9.38 -1.86 19.70
C ASP A 105 -8.29 -2.89 19.99
N THR A 106 -7.04 -2.55 19.72
CA THR A 106 -5.87 -3.42 19.95
C THR A 106 -4.81 -2.71 20.77
N GLN A 107 -3.90 -3.49 21.35
CA GLN A 107 -2.69 -2.96 21.99
C GLN A 107 -1.96 -2.02 21.02
N PHE A 108 -1.58 -0.82 21.50
CA PHE A 108 -0.70 0.06 20.76
C PHE A 108 0.74 -0.45 20.84
N ILE A 109 1.39 -0.55 19.68
CA ILE A 109 2.78 -1.01 19.56
C ILE A 109 3.65 0.18 19.19
N SER A 110 4.51 0.61 20.11
CA SER A 110 5.51 1.66 19.87
C SER A 110 6.74 1.09 19.13
N GLY A 111 6.50 0.46 17.98
CA GLY A 111 7.54 -0.10 17.10
C GLY A 111 7.81 0.77 15.88
N LYS A 112 8.73 0.33 15.03
CA LYS A 112 8.99 0.93 13.72
C LYS A 112 8.79 -0.10 12.60
N HIS A 113 8.42 0.34 11.41
CA HIS A 113 8.47 -0.52 10.23
C HIS A 113 9.93 -0.83 9.84
N ILE A 114 10.10 -1.80 8.94
CA ILE A 114 11.43 -2.19 8.45
C ILE A 114 12.07 -1.01 7.71
N ALA A 115 13.35 -0.77 7.98
CA ALA A 115 14.06 0.32 7.35
C ALA A 115 14.27 0.07 5.85
N LEU A 116 14.06 1.11 5.04
CA LEU A 116 14.48 1.18 3.65
C LEU A 116 16.00 1.36 3.59
N GLN A 117 16.63 0.87 2.52
CA GLN A 117 18.01 1.24 2.28
C GLN A 117 18.11 2.71 1.91
N GLN A 118 19.18 3.31 2.39
CA GLN A 118 19.48 4.72 2.23
C GLN A 118 21.00 4.94 2.14
N PRO A 119 21.45 6.11 1.65
CA PRO A 119 22.85 6.35 1.34
C PRO A 119 23.84 6.20 2.51
N PHE A 120 23.41 6.44 3.74
CA PHE A 120 24.23 6.32 4.95
C PHE A 120 24.28 4.87 5.46
N GLN A 121 23.24 4.08 5.19
CA GLN A 121 23.12 2.68 5.64
C GLN A 121 22.81 1.73 4.47
N PRO A 122 23.74 1.56 3.49
CA PRO A 122 23.52 0.75 2.30
C PRO A 122 23.44 -0.77 2.57
N HIS A 123 23.70 -1.21 3.81
CA HIS A 123 23.75 -2.62 4.20
C HIS A 123 22.65 -3.04 5.19
N GLN A 124 21.61 -2.22 5.38
CA GLN A 124 20.50 -2.48 6.31
C GLN A 124 19.51 -3.57 5.82
N HIS A 125 19.98 -4.53 5.01
CA HIS A 125 19.19 -5.63 4.46
C HIS A 125 18.76 -6.67 5.51
N GLN A 126 19.55 -6.80 6.58
CA GLN A 126 19.36 -7.86 7.57
C GLN A 126 18.00 -7.79 8.27
N GLU A 127 17.43 -6.59 8.48
CA GLU A 127 16.11 -6.44 9.10
C GLU A 127 15.01 -7.07 8.23
N LEU A 128 15.04 -6.82 6.92
CA LEU A 128 14.09 -7.39 5.97
C LEU A 128 14.24 -8.91 5.88
N ASP A 129 15.47 -9.41 5.70
CA ASP A 129 15.73 -10.84 5.57
C ASP A 129 15.29 -11.61 6.83
N THR A 130 15.52 -11.03 8.01
CA THR A 130 15.08 -11.62 9.28
C THR A 130 13.55 -11.68 9.35
N LEU A 131 12.85 -10.60 9.01
CA LEU A 131 11.39 -10.60 9.01
C LEU A 131 10.81 -11.58 7.98
N LEU A 132 11.40 -11.66 6.77
CA LEU A 132 10.95 -12.60 5.75
C LEU A 132 11.08 -14.07 6.21
N ALA A 133 12.16 -14.40 6.93
CA ALA A 133 12.34 -15.73 7.52
C ALA A 133 11.27 -16.02 8.61
N VAL A 134 10.98 -15.05 9.46
CA VAL A 134 9.90 -15.14 10.47
C VAL A 134 8.54 -15.32 9.80
N MET A 135 8.21 -14.52 8.78
CA MET A 135 6.97 -14.60 8.02
C MET A 135 6.82 -15.95 7.32
N GLN A 136 7.90 -16.51 6.76
CA GLN A 136 7.86 -17.82 6.12
C GLN A 136 7.54 -18.94 7.13
N ARG A 137 8.18 -18.94 8.29
CA ARG A 137 7.85 -19.87 9.39
C ARG A 137 6.42 -19.68 9.87
N LEU A 138 5.97 -18.43 10.01
CA LEU A 138 4.62 -18.10 10.43
C LEU A 138 3.60 -18.68 9.44
N GLN A 139 3.84 -18.55 8.14
CA GLN A 139 3.00 -19.18 7.11
C GLN A 139 2.90 -20.70 7.26
N GLN A 140 4.01 -21.38 7.60
CA GLN A 140 3.99 -22.83 7.82
C GLN A 140 3.12 -23.20 9.02
N HIS A 141 3.29 -22.51 10.16
CA HIS A 141 2.49 -22.72 11.36
C HIS A 141 1.01 -22.41 11.14
N LEU A 142 0.69 -21.28 10.49
CA LEU A 142 -0.69 -20.91 10.15
C LEU A 142 -1.35 -21.97 9.27
N MET A 143 -0.63 -22.49 8.27
CA MET A 143 -1.15 -23.54 7.39
C MET A 143 -1.39 -24.85 8.15
N ALA A 144 -0.46 -25.24 9.03
CA ALA A 144 -0.58 -26.45 9.85
C ALA A 144 -1.75 -26.36 10.84
N ALA A 145 -1.96 -25.19 11.44
CA ALA A 145 -3.05 -24.94 12.39
C ALA A 145 -4.40 -24.62 11.71
N GLY A 146 -4.43 -24.46 10.37
CA GLY A 146 -5.68 -24.27 9.61
C GLY A 146 -6.13 -22.81 9.43
N PHE A 147 -5.27 -21.83 9.61
CA PHE A 147 -5.55 -20.41 9.34
C PHE A 147 -5.41 -20.06 7.85
N ASP A 148 -6.15 -20.78 7.00
CA ASP A 148 -6.00 -20.72 5.55
C ASP A 148 -6.14 -19.31 4.98
N GLY A 149 -7.10 -18.52 5.47
CA GLY A 149 -7.37 -17.16 4.99
C GLY A 149 -6.35 -16.12 5.45
N LEU A 150 -5.56 -16.40 6.49
CA LEU A 150 -4.62 -15.44 7.08
C LEU A 150 -3.21 -15.55 6.48
N LEU A 151 -2.92 -16.62 5.75
CA LEU A 151 -1.64 -16.77 5.05
C LEU A 151 -1.33 -15.59 4.12
N TRP A 152 -2.37 -15.00 3.56
CA TRP A 152 -2.29 -13.76 2.80
C TRP A 152 -1.72 -12.61 3.62
N GLN A 153 -2.21 -12.41 4.85
CA GLN A 153 -1.76 -11.36 5.78
C GLN A 153 -0.38 -11.65 6.37
N ALA A 154 0.08 -12.91 6.29
CA ALA A 154 1.43 -13.34 6.65
C ALA A 154 2.40 -13.37 5.44
N GLY A 155 1.97 -12.92 4.26
CA GLY A 155 2.83 -12.70 3.09
C GLY A 155 2.84 -13.78 2.01
N LYS A 156 1.98 -14.81 2.08
CA LYS A 156 1.90 -15.86 1.05
C LYS A 156 1.39 -15.28 -0.26
N GLY A 157 2.29 -14.90 -1.16
CA GLY A 157 1.98 -14.27 -2.44
C GLY A 157 1.48 -12.82 -2.34
N SER A 158 1.45 -12.22 -1.15
CA SER A 158 0.99 -10.85 -0.92
C SER A 158 2.13 -9.96 -0.41
N PRO A 159 2.69 -9.08 -1.26
CA PRO A 159 3.79 -8.21 -0.84
C PRO A 159 3.36 -7.11 0.13
N SER A 160 2.06 -6.80 0.21
CA SER A 160 1.57 -5.79 1.13
C SER A 160 1.69 -6.24 2.59
N ALA A 161 1.70 -7.54 2.86
CA ALA A 161 1.72 -8.10 4.20
C ALA A 161 2.89 -7.65 5.07
N LEU A 162 3.99 -7.18 4.49
CA LEU A 162 5.15 -6.69 5.24
C LEU A 162 4.77 -5.54 6.20
N ASN A 163 3.84 -4.66 5.78
CA ASN A 163 3.41 -3.52 6.59
C ASN A 163 2.52 -3.91 7.78
N ASN A 164 2.09 -5.17 7.85
CA ASN A 164 1.37 -5.71 9.00
C ASN A 164 2.31 -6.00 10.18
N PHE A 165 3.62 -5.87 10.01
CA PHE A 165 4.61 -6.14 11.04
C PHE A 165 5.34 -4.87 11.45
N MET A 166 5.58 -4.74 12.74
CA MET A 166 6.46 -3.74 13.32
C MET A 166 7.63 -4.41 14.03
N MET A 167 8.80 -3.83 13.93
CA MET A 167 9.98 -4.24 14.68
C MET A 167 10.02 -3.47 16.01
N GLN A 168 10.30 -4.20 17.08
CA GLN A 168 10.66 -3.65 18.38
C GLN A 168 12.10 -4.04 18.70
N THR A 169 12.81 -3.14 19.37
CA THR A 169 14.12 -3.47 19.93
C THR A 169 13.88 -3.95 21.36
N ALA A 170 14.10 -5.24 21.61
CA ALA A 170 13.98 -5.78 22.96
C ALA A 170 15.07 -5.17 23.86
N THR A 171 14.84 -5.22 25.18
CA THR A 171 15.79 -4.77 26.22
C THR A 171 17.18 -5.40 26.09
N ASN A 172 17.26 -6.62 25.55
CA ASN A 172 18.52 -7.33 25.29
C ASN A 172 19.16 -7.02 23.93
N ARG A 173 18.72 -5.97 23.22
CA ARG A 173 19.09 -5.64 21.82
C ARG A 173 18.72 -6.71 20.77
N ALA A 174 18.06 -7.80 21.17
CA ALA A 174 17.45 -8.73 20.24
C ALA A 174 16.28 -8.06 19.51
N ARG A 175 16.18 -8.26 18.20
CA ARG A 175 15.05 -7.76 17.40
C ARG A 175 13.87 -8.70 17.61
N SER A 176 12.74 -8.16 18.03
CA SER A 176 11.45 -8.86 18.02
C SER A 176 10.50 -8.18 17.05
N PHE A 177 9.58 -8.96 16.49
CA PHE A 177 8.55 -8.45 15.59
C PHE A 177 7.18 -8.58 16.24
N VAL A 178 6.27 -7.68 15.90
CA VAL A 178 4.88 -7.74 16.32
C VAL A 178 3.98 -7.68 15.10
N TRP A 179 3.09 -8.67 14.97
CA TRP A 179 2.05 -8.69 13.96
C TRP A 179 0.87 -7.83 14.40
N ILE A 180 0.74 -6.65 13.79
CA ILE A 180 -0.21 -5.61 14.20
C ILE A 180 -1.54 -5.66 13.44
N ASP A 181 -1.58 -6.13 12.20
CA ASP A 181 -2.80 -6.19 11.37
C ASP A 181 -3.02 -7.59 10.75
N MET A 182 -4.18 -8.17 11.02
CA MET A 182 -4.59 -9.50 10.57
C MET A 182 -5.93 -9.48 9.81
N GLU A 183 -6.54 -8.32 9.60
CA GLU A 183 -7.88 -8.22 9.03
C GLU A 183 -7.81 -7.78 7.56
N SER A 184 -8.16 -8.72 6.68
CA SER A 184 -8.08 -8.50 5.25
C SER A 184 -9.05 -7.42 4.76
N GLY A 185 -8.56 -6.51 3.92
CA GLY A 185 -9.40 -5.55 3.20
C GLY A 185 -10.10 -6.14 1.98
N VAL A 186 -9.57 -7.22 1.40
CA VAL A 186 -10.10 -7.90 0.21
C VAL A 186 -9.89 -9.42 0.33
N PRO A 187 -10.69 -10.25 -0.37
CA PRO A 187 -10.42 -11.69 -0.51
C PRO A 187 -9.03 -11.97 -1.08
N ALA A 188 -8.45 -13.08 -0.66
CA ALA A 188 -7.10 -13.50 -1.05
C ALA A 188 -7.08 -14.09 -2.49
N LEU A 189 -7.39 -13.26 -3.49
CA LEU A 189 -7.56 -13.68 -4.88
C LEU A 189 -6.68 -12.94 -5.89
N PHE A 190 -5.82 -12.03 -5.43
CA PHE A 190 -4.95 -11.23 -6.29
C PHE A 190 -3.46 -11.31 -5.91
N PRO A 191 -2.90 -12.50 -5.61
CA PRO A 191 -1.50 -12.58 -5.17
C PRO A 191 -0.60 -12.10 -6.30
N LEU A 192 0.47 -11.39 -5.95
CA LEU A 192 1.51 -11.03 -6.92
C LEU A 192 2.14 -12.29 -7.53
N ASN A 193 2.30 -13.34 -6.70
CA ASN A 193 2.67 -14.66 -7.20
C ASN A 193 1.44 -15.40 -7.71
N VAL A 194 1.22 -15.35 -9.03
CA VAL A 194 0.10 -16.01 -9.71
C VAL A 194 0.07 -17.53 -9.45
N LEU A 195 1.21 -18.18 -9.22
CA LEU A 195 1.23 -19.61 -8.89
C LEU A 195 0.53 -19.89 -7.56
N GLU A 196 0.62 -19.01 -6.57
CA GLU A 196 -0.08 -19.16 -5.28
C GLU A 196 -1.60 -19.07 -5.44
N LEU A 197 -2.08 -18.29 -6.42
CA LEU A 197 -3.50 -18.24 -6.76
C LEU A 197 -4.01 -19.63 -7.11
N PHE A 198 -3.33 -20.31 -8.04
CA PHE A 198 -3.76 -21.61 -8.54
C PHE A 198 -3.42 -22.78 -7.61
N ARG A 199 -2.28 -22.73 -6.91
CA ARG A 199 -1.82 -23.82 -6.04
C ARG A 199 -2.47 -23.81 -4.67
N PHE A 200 -2.88 -22.65 -4.17
CA PHE A 200 -3.38 -22.52 -2.80
C PHE A 200 -4.75 -21.85 -2.74
N TYR A 201 -4.87 -20.61 -3.21
CA TYR A 201 -6.06 -19.79 -2.94
C TYR A 201 -7.32 -20.27 -3.66
N LEU A 202 -7.22 -20.68 -4.92
CA LEU A 202 -8.35 -21.24 -5.67
C LEU A 202 -8.79 -22.60 -5.11
N PRO A 203 -7.90 -23.59 -4.89
CA PRO A 203 -8.26 -24.84 -4.22
C PRO A 203 -8.95 -24.64 -2.87
N LYS A 204 -8.44 -23.72 -2.04
CA LYS A 204 -9.06 -23.40 -0.75
C LYS A 204 -10.41 -22.71 -0.92
N SER A 205 -10.55 -21.81 -1.90
CA SER A 205 -11.84 -21.19 -2.21
C SER A 205 -12.89 -22.22 -2.66
N ILE A 206 -12.47 -23.25 -3.43
CA ILE A 206 -13.33 -24.38 -3.81
C ILE A 206 -13.71 -25.20 -2.57
N TYR A 207 -12.74 -25.53 -1.72
CA TYR A 207 -12.97 -26.27 -0.47
C TYR A 207 -14.01 -25.58 0.43
N TYR A 208 -13.91 -24.26 0.61
CA TYR A 208 -14.87 -23.47 1.38
C TYR A 208 -16.14 -23.09 0.61
N ARG A 209 -16.20 -23.37 -0.70
CA ARG A 209 -17.28 -23.00 -1.64
C ARG A 209 -17.56 -21.49 -1.67
N ARG A 210 -16.51 -20.67 -1.54
CA ARG A 210 -16.57 -19.19 -1.54
C ARG A 210 -15.17 -18.62 -1.74
N ALA A 211 -15.09 -17.34 -2.12
CA ALA A 211 -13.82 -16.62 -2.10
C ALA A 211 -13.19 -16.66 -0.71
N LEU A 212 -11.91 -17.06 -0.65
CA LEU A 212 -11.16 -17.14 0.60
C LEU A 212 -11.00 -15.75 1.22
N PHE A 213 -11.54 -15.57 2.42
CA PHE A 213 -11.47 -14.32 3.17
C PHE A 213 -11.39 -14.63 4.65
N ASP A 214 -10.17 -14.61 5.18
CA ASP A 214 -9.92 -14.75 6.61
C ASP A 214 -10.50 -16.04 7.22
N ASP A 215 -10.77 -17.06 6.39
CA ASP A 215 -11.33 -18.35 6.79
C ASP A 215 -10.33 -19.15 7.65
N VAL A 216 -10.84 -19.79 8.71
CA VAL A 216 -10.09 -20.71 9.57
C VAL A 216 -10.76 -22.09 9.56
N ASN A 217 -10.00 -23.13 9.28
CA ASN A 217 -10.43 -24.51 9.47
C ASN A 217 -10.43 -24.84 10.97
N THR A 218 -11.56 -24.60 11.64
CA THR A 218 -11.66 -24.78 13.09
C THR A 218 -11.53 -26.23 13.53
N GLN A 219 -11.84 -27.20 12.65
CA GLN A 219 -11.62 -28.61 12.94
C GLN A 219 -10.12 -28.94 12.94
N GLN A 220 -9.38 -28.45 11.94
CA GLN A 220 -7.93 -28.59 11.88
C GLN A 220 -7.27 -27.90 13.06
N LEU A 221 -7.70 -26.68 13.41
CA LEU A 221 -7.20 -25.92 14.56
C LEU A 221 -7.37 -26.68 15.88
N ARG A 222 -8.56 -27.25 16.13
CA ARG A 222 -8.82 -28.06 17.33
C ARG A 222 -7.91 -29.29 17.39
N ARG A 223 -7.73 -29.98 16.25
CA ARG A 223 -6.83 -31.14 16.17
C ARG A 223 -5.38 -30.74 16.44
N TYR A 224 -4.93 -29.62 15.87
CA TYR A 224 -3.59 -29.07 16.07
C TYR A 224 -3.33 -28.75 17.55
N VAL A 225 -4.22 -27.97 18.18
CA VAL A 225 -4.09 -27.58 19.60
C VAL A 225 -4.18 -28.78 20.54
N LYS A 226 -4.99 -29.79 20.21
CA LYS A 226 -5.03 -31.05 20.97
C LYS A 226 -3.73 -31.85 20.83
N ALA A 227 -3.17 -31.93 19.62
CA ALA A 227 -1.92 -32.63 19.37
C ALA A 227 -0.73 -32.00 20.13
N CYS A 228 -0.73 -30.68 20.30
CA CYS A 228 0.29 -29.93 21.02
C CYS A 228 -0.06 -29.66 22.50
N GLN A 229 -1.02 -30.39 23.10
CA GLN A 229 -1.55 -30.05 24.42
C GLN A 229 -0.48 -29.96 25.51
N ALA A 230 0.41 -30.95 25.61
CA ALA A 230 1.43 -30.99 26.66
C ALA A 230 2.40 -29.80 26.54
N ASP A 231 2.89 -29.54 25.34
CA ASP A 231 3.83 -28.45 25.07
C ASP A 231 3.17 -27.07 25.26
N LEU A 232 1.93 -26.91 24.78
CA LEU A 232 1.15 -25.68 24.98
C LEU A 232 0.90 -25.42 26.46
N THR A 233 0.46 -26.43 27.22
CA THR A 233 0.21 -26.29 28.67
C THR A 233 1.48 -25.87 29.41
N THR A 234 2.63 -26.39 28.98
CA THR A 234 3.94 -26.00 29.53
C THR A 234 4.29 -24.55 29.16
N ALA A 235 4.02 -24.12 27.93
CA ALA A 235 4.39 -22.80 27.42
C ALA A 235 3.49 -21.66 27.92
N ILE A 236 2.17 -21.84 27.93
CA ILE A 236 1.21 -20.77 28.27
C ILE A 236 0.48 -21.00 29.60
N GLY A 237 0.58 -22.19 30.19
CA GLY A 237 -0.14 -22.57 31.42
C GLY A 237 -1.51 -23.22 31.16
N GLN A 238 -1.98 -23.99 32.15
CA GLN A 238 -3.23 -24.76 32.05
C GLN A 238 -4.47 -23.87 31.92
N GLU A 239 -4.51 -22.73 32.62
CA GLU A 239 -5.65 -21.81 32.58
C GLU A 239 -5.79 -21.14 31.20
N GLN A 240 -4.68 -20.65 30.66
CA GLN A 240 -4.61 -20.08 29.31
C GLN A 240 -4.92 -21.13 28.24
N TYR A 241 -4.49 -22.38 28.41
CA TYR A 241 -4.87 -23.47 27.51
C TYR A 241 -6.39 -23.70 27.46
N VAL A 242 -7.05 -23.75 28.63
CA VAL A 242 -8.53 -23.85 28.70
C VAL A 242 -9.18 -22.63 28.04
N THR A 243 -8.63 -21.44 28.24
CA THR A 243 -9.11 -20.20 27.64
C THR A 243 -8.96 -20.19 26.12
N LEU A 244 -7.83 -20.68 25.59
CA LEU A 244 -7.58 -20.88 24.17
C LEU A 244 -8.63 -21.80 23.53
N LEU A 245 -8.96 -22.93 24.18
CA LEU A 245 -10.03 -23.82 23.70
C LEU A 245 -11.39 -23.12 23.64
N ARG A 246 -11.70 -22.27 24.63
CA ARG A 246 -12.92 -21.44 24.64
C ARG A 246 -12.93 -20.45 23.48
N TYR A 247 -11.83 -19.77 23.22
CA TYR A 247 -11.72 -18.86 22.07
C TYR A 247 -11.91 -19.59 20.74
N ILE A 248 -11.36 -20.79 20.58
CA ILE A 248 -11.56 -21.61 19.37
C ILE A 248 -13.03 -22.02 19.21
N ALA A 249 -13.73 -22.32 20.30
CA ALA A 249 -15.17 -22.61 20.27
C ALA A 249 -15.98 -21.38 19.84
N GLN A 250 -15.70 -20.21 20.42
CA GLN A 250 -16.34 -18.95 20.05
C GLN A 250 -16.07 -18.56 18.59
N LEU A 251 -14.82 -18.66 18.14
CA LEU A 251 -14.46 -18.43 16.74
C LEU A 251 -15.27 -19.33 15.80
N ALA A 252 -15.40 -20.63 16.12
CA ALA A 252 -16.17 -21.56 15.30
C ALA A 252 -17.64 -21.15 15.20
N GLN A 253 -18.25 -20.75 16.31
CA GLN A 253 -19.65 -20.30 16.36
C GLN A 253 -19.86 -19.05 15.50
N TYR A 254 -19.08 -17.98 15.74
CA TYR A 254 -19.22 -16.73 14.99
C TYR A 254 -18.90 -16.91 13.51
N GLN A 255 -17.87 -17.72 13.18
CA GLN A 255 -17.52 -18.00 11.80
C GLN A 255 -18.65 -18.73 11.10
N GLN A 256 -19.27 -19.71 11.75
CA GLN A 256 -20.41 -20.42 11.20
C GLN A 256 -21.57 -19.45 10.91
N GLN A 257 -21.95 -18.63 11.89
CA GLN A 257 -23.05 -17.68 11.78
C GLN A 257 -22.90 -16.76 10.58
N TRP A 258 -21.74 -16.13 10.41
CA TRP A 258 -21.57 -15.16 9.33
C TRP A 258 -21.32 -15.83 7.97
N LYS A 259 -20.52 -16.92 7.93
CA LYS A 259 -20.14 -17.56 6.68
C LYS A 259 -21.29 -18.33 6.03
N GLN A 260 -22.28 -18.79 6.80
CA GLN A 260 -23.47 -19.49 6.30
C GLN A 260 -24.55 -18.54 5.75
N MET A 261 -24.44 -17.23 5.98
CA MET A 261 -25.39 -16.27 5.41
C MET A 261 -25.40 -16.35 3.88
N ARG A 262 -26.58 -16.36 3.27
CA ARG A 262 -26.74 -16.30 1.81
C ARG A 262 -26.29 -14.93 1.32
N ARG A 263 -25.89 -14.86 0.05
CA ARG A 263 -25.47 -13.62 -0.61
C ARG A 263 -26.50 -12.49 -0.46
N VAL A 264 -27.78 -12.81 -0.64
CA VAL A 264 -28.89 -11.85 -0.51
C VAL A 264 -29.01 -11.34 0.93
N ASP A 265 -28.98 -12.24 1.91
CA ASP A 265 -29.11 -11.86 3.32
C ASP A 265 -27.98 -10.92 3.76
N ARG A 266 -26.76 -11.13 3.27
CA ARG A 266 -25.62 -10.24 3.53
C ARG A 266 -25.88 -8.83 3.00
N SER A 267 -26.40 -8.73 1.78
CA SER A 267 -26.73 -7.47 1.13
C SER A 267 -27.81 -6.71 1.90
N ILE A 268 -28.89 -7.41 2.29
CA ILE A 268 -30.00 -6.85 3.08
C ILE A 268 -29.51 -6.39 4.45
N GLN A 269 -28.78 -7.23 5.18
CA GLN A 269 -28.28 -6.92 6.52
C GLN A 269 -27.30 -5.74 6.51
N TYR A 270 -26.44 -5.65 5.49
CA TYR A 270 -25.61 -4.47 5.28
C TYR A 270 -26.47 -3.20 5.16
N GLN A 271 -27.49 -3.21 4.30
CA GLN A 271 -28.32 -2.04 4.03
C GLN A 271 -29.15 -1.63 5.25
N LEU A 272 -29.64 -2.61 6.01
CA LEU A 272 -30.32 -2.40 7.28
C LEU A 272 -29.36 -1.75 8.30
N LYS A 273 -28.16 -2.29 8.47
CA LYS A 273 -27.15 -1.73 9.40
C LYS A 273 -26.70 -0.32 9.02
N ARG A 274 -26.71 0.01 7.73
CA ARG A 274 -26.43 1.38 7.26
C ARG A 274 -27.64 2.31 7.39
N GLY A 275 -28.82 1.80 7.70
CA GLY A 275 -30.07 2.56 7.85
C GLY A 275 -30.70 2.95 6.51
N TYR A 276 -30.40 2.23 5.43
CA TYR A 276 -30.99 2.47 4.10
C TYR A 276 -32.33 1.76 3.92
N ILE A 277 -32.65 0.82 4.80
CA ILE A 277 -33.93 0.10 4.87
C ILE A 277 -34.37 -0.05 6.32
N THR A 278 -35.67 -0.19 6.52
CA THR A 278 -36.26 -0.51 7.82
C THR A 278 -36.23 -2.02 8.10
N ASP A 279 -36.43 -2.41 9.36
CA ASP A 279 -36.54 -3.82 9.74
C ASP A 279 -37.69 -4.53 9.01
N GLU A 280 -38.81 -3.85 8.79
CA GLU A 280 -39.96 -4.39 8.05
C GLU A 280 -39.60 -4.68 6.59
N GLN A 281 -38.93 -3.73 5.93
CA GLN A 281 -38.43 -3.91 4.57
C GLN A 281 -37.43 -5.07 4.49
N ALA A 282 -36.51 -5.15 5.45
CA ALA A 282 -35.53 -6.23 5.51
C ALA A 282 -36.20 -7.61 5.62
N ARG A 283 -37.23 -7.75 6.46
CA ARG A 283 -38.01 -8.99 6.58
C ARG A 283 -38.72 -9.32 5.26
N TRP A 284 -39.34 -8.33 4.62
CA TRP A 284 -40.03 -8.54 3.34
C TRP A 284 -39.08 -9.00 2.22
N TYR A 285 -37.92 -8.34 2.06
CA TYR A 285 -36.92 -8.72 1.05
C TYR A 285 -36.26 -10.07 1.34
N THR A 286 -36.16 -10.46 2.60
CA THR A 286 -35.66 -11.79 2.97
C THR A 286 -36.59 -12.90 2.46
N GLN A 287 -37.90 -12.63 2.43
CA GLN A 287 -38.93 -13.53 1.87
C GLN A 287 -39.05 -13.40 0.34
N HIS A 288 -38.68 -12.26 -0.24
CA HIS A 288 -38.79 -11.98 -1.68
C HIS A 288 -37.43 -11.61 -2.33
N PRO A 289 -36.50 -12.57 -2.51
CA PRO A 289 -35.16 -12.28 -3.03
C PRO A 289 -35.11 -11.67 -4.44
N LEU A 290 -36.05 -12.01 -5.33
CA LEU A 290 -36.10 -11.45 -6.68
C LEU A 290 -36.39 -9.95 -6.66
N ALA A 291 -37.27 -9.51 -5.77
CA ALA A 291 -37.56 -8.09 -5.58
C ALA A 291 -36.36 -7.33 -5.00
N TRP A 292 -35.54 -7.99 -4.18
CA TRP A 292 -34.27 -7.43 -3.73
C TRP A 292 -33.29 -7.20 -4.88
N TYR A 293 -33.12 -8.20 -5.74
CA TYR A 293 -32.22 -8.08 -6.90
C TYR A 293 -32.69 -7.02 -7.91
N ALA A 294 -34.00 -6.94 -8.18
CA ALA A 294 -34.56 -5.88 -9.03
C ALA A 294 -34.24 -4.49 -8.47
N ARG A 295 -34.48 -4.28 -7.17
CA ARG A 295 -34.14 -3.02 -6.50
C ARG A 295 -32.65 -2.68 -6.58
N GLU A 296 -31.77 -3.65 -6.31
CA GLU A 296 -30.33 -3.40 -6.34
C GLU A 296 -29.83 -3.12 -7.77
N PHE A 297 -30.44 -3.74 -8.77
CA PHE A 297 -30.18 -3.45 -10.19
C PHE A 297 -30.62 -2.02 -10.56
N ASP A 298 -31.85 -1.63 -10.22
CA ASP A 298 -32.37 -0.28 -10.50
C ASP A 298 -31.49 0.79 -9.84
N ARG A 299 -31.07 0.55 -8.60
CA ARG A 299 -30.14 1.44 -7.88
C ARG A 299 -28.80 1.53 -8.59
N PHE A 300 -28.25 0.41 -9.04
CA PHE A 300 -26.99 0.38 -9.77
C PHE A 300 -27.10 1.18 -11.09
N VAL A 301 -28.16 0.97 -11.86
CA VAL A 301 -28.42 1.69 -13.11
C VAL A 301 -28.54 3.20 -12.85
N ALA A 302 -29.32 3.60 -11.85
CA ALA A 302 -29.50 5.01 -11.49
C ALA A 302 -28.16 5.68 -11.08
N VAL A 303 -27.35 5.00 -10.27
CA VAL A 303 -26.03 5.51 -9.85
C VAL A 303 -25.07 5.61 -11.03
N CYS A 304 -25.02 4.60 -11.89
CA CYS A 304 -24.18 4.60 -13.08
C CYS A 304 -24.59 5.72 -14.04
N PHE A 305 -25.88 5.88 -14.30
CA PHE A 305 -26.43 6.96 -15.13
C PHE A 305 -26.04 8.33 -14.59
N LYS A 306 -26.31 8.59 -13.30
CA LYS A 306 -25.97 9.88 -12.66
C LYS A 306 -24.47 10.15 -12.73
N LYS A 307 -23.62 9.17 -12.39
CA LYS A 307 -22.17 9.36 -12.40
C LYS A 307 -21.60 9.61 -13.78
N LEU A 308 -22.02 8.82 -14.76
CA LEU A 308 -21.41 8.82 -16.09
C LEU A 308 -21.94 9.95 -16.96
N LEU A 309 -23.23 10.30 -16.86
CA LEU A 309 -23.87 11.29 -17.74
C LEU A 309 -24.03 12.67 -17.10
N ILE A 310 -24.00 12.79 -15.77
CA ILE A 310 -24.19 14.07 -15.08
C ILE A 310 -22.92 14.49 -14.35
N GLU A 311 -22.48 13.71 -13.37
CA GLU A 311 -21.37 14.12 -12.49
C GLU A 311 -20.03 14.18 -13.22
N LEU A 312 -19.71 13.19 -14.07
CA LEU A 312 -18.44 13.15 -14.80
C LEU A 312 -18.30 14.31 -15.79
N PRO A 313 -19.28 14.60 -16.68
CA PRO A 313 -19.21 15.77 -17.57
C PRO A 313 -19.14 17.09 -16.80
N LEU A 314 -19.95 17.28 -15.76
CA LEU A 314 -19.91 18.49 -14.94
C LEU A 314 -18.58 18.66 -14.22
N THR A 315 -18.01 17.57 -13.69
CA THR A 315 -16.70 17.61 -13.02
C THR A 315 -15.59 17.94 -14.01
N LEU A 316 -15.61 17.35 -15.20
CA LEU A 316 -14.68 17.67 -16.28
C LEU A 316 -14.81 19.14 -16.70
N PHE A 317 -16.04 19.62 -16.90
CA PHE A 317 -16.33 21.00 -17.30
C PHE A 317 -15.92 22.02 -16.22
N ASN A 318 -16.28 21.79 -14.96
CA ASN A 318 -15.90 22.66 -13.85
C ASN A 318 -14.38 22.66 -13.64
N LYS A 319 -13.72 21.51 -13.81
CA LYS A 319 -12.26 21.42 -13.74
C LYS A 319 -11.60 22.13 -14.92
N LEU A 320 -12.19 22.07 -16.11
CA LEU A 320 -11.76 22.84 -17.26
C LEU A 320 -11.82 24.35 -16.94
N LEU A 321 -12.99 24.85 -16.52
CA LEU A 321 -13.21 26.27 -16.27
C LEU A 321 -12.45 26.85 -15.06
N SER A 322 -12.33 26.09 -13.96
CA SER A 322 -11.65 26.54 -12.74
C SER A 322 -10.12 26.52 -12.84
N THR A 323 -9.57 25.82 -13.84
CA THR A 323 -8.14 25.80 -14.07
C THR A 323 -7.71 27.16 -14.62
N HIS A 324 -6.89 27.88 -13.86
CA HIS A 324 -6.31 29.14 -14.30
C HIS A 324 -5.24 28.87 -15.36
N TYR A 325 -5.64 28.59 -16.60
CA TYR A 325 -4.76 28.21 -17.70
C TYR A 325 -3.62 29.19 -17.90
N ARG A 326 -3.86 30.49 -17.72
CA ARG A 326 -2.79 31.51 -17.76
C ARG A 326 -1.71 31.25 -16.71
N LYS A 327 -2.09 30.99 -15.45
CA LYS A 327 -1.13 30.67 -14.37
C LYS A 327 -0.43 29.33 -14.63
N LEU A 328 -1.15 28.33 -15.15
CA LEU A 328 -0.56 27.04 -15.52
C LEU A 328 0.48 27.20 -16.63
N LEU A 329 0.12 27.90 -17.71
CA LEU A 329 1.01 28.18 -18.84
C LEU A 329 2.20 29.02 -18.42
N LEU A 330 2.01 30.03 -17.54
CA LEU A 330 3.12 30.79 -16.95
C LEU A 330 4.05 29.90 -16.12
N LYS A 331 3.50 29.02 -15.28
CA LYS A 331 4.32 28.06 -14.49
C LYS A 331 5.09 27.10 -15.39
N VAL A 332 4.46 26.59 -16.46
CA VAL A 332 5.11 25.73 -17.46
C VAL A 332 6.17 26.51 -18.23
N TYR A 333 5.88 27.74 -18.64
CA TYR A 333 6.83 28.63 -19.32
C TYR A 333 8.04 28.89 -18.43
N CYS A 334 7.85 29.33 -17.19
CA CYS A 334 8.92 29.53 -16.21
C CYS A 334 9.72 28.24 -15.95
N LEU A 335 9.08 27.07 -15.96
CA LEU A 335 9.75 25.77 -15.83
C LEU A 335 10.66 25.48 -17.04
N ILE A 336 10.24 25.87 -18.25
CA ILE A 336 11.02 25.68 -19.49
C ILE A 336 12.13 26.73 -19.61
N THR A 337 11.89 27.99 -19.24
CA THR A 337 12.79 29.11 -19.53
C THR A 337 13.70 29.51 -18.37
N SER A 338 13.29 29.34 -17.10
CA SER A 338 14.03 29.83 -15.94
C SER A 338 14.75 28.71 -15.17
N GLN A 339 16.09 28.75 -15.21
CA GLN A 339 16.94 27.86 -14.42
C GLN A 339 16.73 28.03 -12.91
N ARG A 340 16.63 29.27 -12.42
CA ARG A 340 16.41 29.56 -10.98
C ARG A 340 15.08 28.97 -10.49
N TYR A 341 14.03 29.08 -11.30
CA TYR A 341 12.71 28.54 -10.95
C TYR A 341 12.71 27.00 -10.92
N ARG A 342 13.34 26.35 -11.91
CA ARG A 342 13.53 24.89 -11.91
C ARG A 342 14.28 24.40 -10.69
N LEU A 343 15.33 25.12 -10.30
CA LEU A 343 16.15 24.78 -9.15
C LEU A 343 15.34 24.85 -7.85
N ALA A 344 14.57 25.92 -7.67
CA ALA A 344 13.73 26.12 -6.50
C ALA A 344 12.72 24.98 -6.35
N ILE A 345 12.01 24.62 -7.44
CA ILE A 345 11.07 23.50 -7.45
C ILE A 345 11.78 22.18 -7.13
N ALA A 346 12.97 21.94 -7.68
CA ALA A 346 13.73 20.72 -7.42
C ALA A 346 14.07 20.60 -5.93
N ARG A 347 14.55 21.69 -5.34
CA ARG A 347 14.95 21.75 -3.92
C ARG A 347 13.76 21.55 -3.02
N GLU A 348 12.67 22.28 -3.24
CA GLU A 348 11.43 22.13 -2.46
C GLU A 348 10.90 20.71 -2.54
N TYR A 349 10.89 20.14 -3.75
CA TYR A 349 10.46 18.76 -3.96
C TYR A 349 11.36 17.78 -3.19
N VAL A 350 12.68 17.84 -3.33
CA VAL A 350 13.61 16.91 -2.67
C VAL A 350 13.60 17.10 -1.15
N ALA A 351 13.50 18.33 -0.65
CA ALA A 351 13.38 18.62 0.79
C ALA A 351 12.14 17.97 1.39
N ALA A 352 10.97 18.15 0.76
CA ALA A 352 9.74 17.49 1.19
C ALA A 352 9.83 15.95 1.16
N ARG A 353 10.67 15.39 0.27
CA ARG A 353 10.96 13.94 0.26
C ARG A 353 11.86 13.51 1.41
N ILE A 354 12.90 14.29 1.73
CA ILE A 354 13.75 14.04 2.90
C ILE A 354 12.91 14.06 4.18
N GLU A 355 12.06 15.08 4.33
CA GLU A 355 11.12 15.19 5.46
C GLU A 355 10.14 14.01 5.52
N LYS A 356 9.62 13.53 4.39
CA LYS A 356 8.76 12.33 4.37
C LYS A 356 9.51 11.09 4.91
N TRP A 357 10.77 10.89 4.51
CA TRP A 357 11.58 9.78 4.99
C TRP A 357 11.91 9.93 6.48
N HIS A 358 12.23 11.14 6.92
CA HIS A 358 12.47 11.48 8.33
C HIS A 358 11.23 11.22 9.20
N HIS A 359 10.06 11.72 8.82
CA HIS A 359 8.80 11.48 9.54
C HIS A 359 8.42 9.98 9.61
N ARG A 360 8.84 9.17 8.61
CA ARG A 360 8.67 7.71 8.61
C ARG A 360 9.73 6.97 9.44
N ASN A 361 10.63 7.69 10.13
CA ASN A 361 11.80 7.14 10.83
C ASN A 361 12.72 6.30 9.93
N GLN A 362 12.76 6.63 8.63
CA GLN A 362 13.65 6.01 7.64
C GLN A 362 15.02 6.72 7.57
N LEU A 363 15.07 7.95 8.07
CA LEU A 363 16.28 8.75 8.31
C LEU A 363 16.24 9.24 9.74
N ASN A 364 17.39 9.26 10.42
CA ASN A 364 17.50 9.95 11.71
C ASN A 364 17.68 11.47 11.49
N ASP A 365 17.66 12.24 12.60
CA ASP A 365 17.79 13.71 12.56
C ASP A 365 19.07 14.15 11.86
N ASP A 366 20.22 13.58 12.23
CA ASP A 366 21.54 13.91 11.66
C ASP A 366 21.64 13.63 10.15
N GLU A 367 21.08 12.50 9.70
CA GLU A 367 21.06 12.07 8.30
C GLU A 367 20.18 12.99 7.45
N ALA A 368 19.01 13.37 7.98
CA ALA A 368 18.08 14.29 7.32
C ALA A 368 18.71 15.69 7.20
N ASP A 369 19.28 16.21 8.28
CA ASP A 369 19.95 17.51 8.31
C ASP A 369 21.14 17.55 7.35
N HIS A 370 21.96 16.49 7.33
CA HIS A 370 23.07 16.40 6.40
C HIS A 370 22.61 16.43 4.92
N LEU A 371 21.49 15.76 4.59
CA LEU A 371 20.93 15.81 3.23
C LEU A 371 20.39 17.21 2.87
N LEU A 372 19.69 17.87 3.80
CA LEU A 372 19.14 19.21 3.60
C LEU A 372 20.25 20.27 3.44
N GLN A 373 21.30 20.20 4.25
CA GLN A 373 22.46 21.10 4.11
C GLN A 373 23.15 20.92 2.76
N ARG A 374 23.36 19.67 2.31
CA ARG A 374 23.95 19.42 0.99
C ARG A 374 23.08 19.88 -0.17
N LEU A 375 21.75 19.80 -0.04
CA LEU A 375 20.80 20.26 -1.06
C LEU A 375 20.96 21.76 -1.38
N ASN A 376 21.37 22.54 -0.38
CA ASN A 376 21.58 23.99 -0.50
C ASN A 376 22.95 24.37 -1.09
N SER A 377 23.91 23.43 -1.19
CA SER A 377 25.23 23.69 -1.75
C SER A 377 25.23 23.90 -3.28
N GLU A 378 26.17 24.68 -3.80
CA GLU A 378 26.29 24.96 -5.25
C GLU A 378 26.46 23.70 -6.10
N LYS A 379 27.18 22.69 -5.60
CA LYS A 379 27.37 21.42 -6.34
C LYS A 379 26.08 20.63 -6.51
N ALA A 380 25.08 20.78 -5.64
CA ALA A 380 23.77 20.16 -5.84
C ALA A 380 22.96 20.85 -6.95
N SER A 381 23.34 22.08 -7.33
CA SER A 381 22.56 22.94 -8.22
C SER A 381 22.48 22.43 -9.65
N ASP A 382 23.61 21.99 -10.21
CA ASP A 382 23.69 21.53 -11.59
C ASP A 382 22.86 20.25 -11.81
N TYR A 383 22.89 19.35 -10.83
CA TYR A 383 22.17 18.08 -10.83
C TYR A 383 20.64 18.25 -10.73
N LEU A 384 20.19 19.11 -9.82
CA LEU A 384 18.78 19.35 -9.56
C LEU A 384 18.09 20.05 -10.73
N ASN A 385 18.83 20.90 -11.43
CA ASN A 385 18.33 21.58 -12.63
C ASN A 385 17.97 20.56 -13.73
N ASP A 386 18.82 19.56 -13.97
CA ASP A 386 18.55 18.50 -14.95
C ASP A 386 17.36 17.61 -14.57
N PHE A 387 17.26 17.23 -13.30
CA PHE A 387 16.13 16.46 -12.79
C PHE A 387 14.79 17.22 -12.98
N SER A 388 14.76 18.52 -12.68
CA SER A 388 13.57 19.37 -12.83
C SER A 388 13.13 19.56 -14.27
N VAL A 389 14.06 19.71 -15.22
CA VAL A 389 13.68 19.80 -16.64
C VAL A 389 12.96 18.53 -17.08
N HIS A 390 13.44 17.36 -16.67
CA HIS A 390 12.80 16.10 -17.01
C HIS A 390 11.45 15.88 -16.33
N LEU A 391 11.30 16.30 -15.08
CA LEU A 391 10.00 16.29 -14.41
C LEU A 391 8.98 17.18 -15.15
N GLY A 392 9.42 18.35 -15.60
CA GLY A 392 8.63 19.31 -16.37
C GLY A 392 8.27 18.84 -17.79
N LEU A 393 9.27 18.36 -18.54
CA LEU A 393 9.10 17.85 -19.90
C LEU A 393 8.06 16.72 -19.92
N LYS A 394 8.10 15.81 -18.94
CA LYS A 394 7.19 14.66 -18.88
C LYS A 394 5.73 15.06 -18.65
N LEU A 395 5.46 16.09 -17.83
CA LEU A 395 4.11 16.60 -17.60
C LEU A 395 3.54 17.28 -18.86
N SER A 396 4.36 18.07 -19.55
CA SER A 396 3.96 18.76 -20.78
C SER A 396 3.78 17.78 -21.96
N ILE A 397 4.72 16.86 -22.14
CA ILE A 397 4.71 15.87 -23.23
C ILE A 397 3.59 14.86 -23.03
N LYS A 398 3.36 14.34 -21.82
CA LYS A 398 2.22 13.43 -21.60
C LYS A 398 0.88 14.14 -21.77
N GLY A 399 0.79 15.42 -21.40
CA GLY A 399 -0.40 16.22 -21.70
C GLY A 399 -0.65 16.33 -23.21
N LEU A 400 0.40 16.61 -23.99
CA LEU A 400 0.34 16.63 -25.46
C LEU A 400 0.05 15.24 -26.06
N GLU A 401 0.76 14.20 -25.64
CA GLU A 401 0.65 12.82 -26.13
C GLU A 401 -0.72 12.21 -25.87
N TYR A 402 -1.31 12.42 -24.69
CA TYR A 402 -2.60 11.80 -24.34
C TYR A 402 -3.82 12.67 -24.61
N VAL A 403 -3.64 13.94 -25.01
CA VAL A 403 -4.75 14.82 -25.37
C VAL A 403 -4.70 15.19 -26.85
N LEU A 404 -3.57 15.74 -27.34
CA LEU A 404 -3.48 16.19 -28.73
C LEU A 404 -3.47 15.00 -29.70
N VAL A 405 -2.70 13.94 -29.43
CA VAL A 405 -2.58 12.82 -30.39
C VAL A 405 -3.89 12.03 -30.54
N PRO A 406 -4.63 11.68 -29.47
CA PRO A 406 -5.97 11.08 -29.60
C PRO A 406 -6.98 12.01 -30.28
N LEU A 407 -6.86 13.32 -30.09
CA LEU A 407 -7.73 14.31 -30.72
C LEU A 407 -7.43 14.45 -32.22
N LEU A 408 -6.15 14.41 -32.62
CA LEU A 408 -5.74 14.33 -34.02
C LEU A 408 -6.23 13.03 -34.68
N TYR A 409 -6.22 11.91 -33.95
CA TYR A 409 -6.81 10.65 -34.42
C TYR A 409 -8.34 10.77 -34.56
N ALA A 410 -9.03 11.34 -33.57
CA ALA A 410 -10.48 11.51 -33.59
C ALA A 410 -10.96 12.44 -34.71
N VAL A 411 -10.15 13.43 -35.10
CA VAL A 411 -10.42 14.35 -36.23
C VAL A 411 -9.96 13.75 -37.57
N GLY A 412 -9.30 12.60 -37.56
CA GLY A 412 -8.88 11.87 -38.77
C GLY A 412 -7.58 12.37 -39.41
N PHE A 413 -6.79 13.18 -38.70
CA PHE A 413 -5.49 13.68 -39.19
C PHE A 413 -4.37 12.63 -39.12
N ILE A 414 -4.51 11.63 -38.27
CA ILE A 414 -3.56 10.52 -38.15
C ILE A 414 -4.33 9.19 -38.16
N ASP A 415 -3.72 8.14 -38.72
CA ASP A 415 -4.29 6.80 -38.69
C ASP A 415 -3.98 6.07 -37.37
N GLY A 416 -4.60 4.90 -37.17
CA GLY A 416 -4.43 4.11 -35.95
C GLY A 416 -3.01 3.58 -35.74
N LEU A 417 -2.26 3.38 -36.84
CA LEU A 417 -0.88 2.89 -36.79
C LEU A 417 0.07 4.02 -36.34
N MET A 418 -0.09 5.22 -36.87
CA MET A 418 0.59 6.44 -36.40
C MET A 418 0.31 6.73 -34.93
N LEU A 419 -0.95 6.61 -34.49
CA LEU A 419 -1.31 6.76 -33.07
C LEU A 419 -0.56 5.74 -32.19
N MET A 420 -0.55 4.46 -32.57
CA MET A 420 0.17 3.40 -31.85
C MET A 420 1.68 3.64 -31.83
N VAL A 421 2.28 3.99 -32.96
CA VAL A 421 3.72 4.30 -33.06
C VAL A 421 4.06 5.50 -32.19
N TRP A 422 3.26 6.57 -32.20
CA TRP A 422 3.51 7.76 -31.38
C TRP A 422 3.36 7.48 -29.89
N LEU A 423 2.36 6.71 -29.47
CA LEU A 423 2.16 6.33 -28.06
C LEU A 423 3.31 5.47 -27.51
N VAL A 424 3.99 4.71 -28.38
CA VAL A 424 5.13 3.85 -28.00
C VAL A 424 6.47 4.59 -28.13
N ALA A 425 6.66 5.36 -29.20
CA ALA A 425 7.94 5.97 -29.59
C ALA A 425 8.08 7.46 -29.22
N GLY A 426 6.99 8.19 -28.97
CA GLY A 426 7.00 9.62 -28.66
C GLY A 426 7.86 9.96 -27.43
N GLY A 427 7.71 9.18 -26.36
CA GLY A 427 8.50 9.31 -25.14
C GLY A 427 10.01 9.14 -25.35
N PRO A 428 10.50 8.03 -25.95
CA PRO A 428 11.90 7.88 -26.35
C PRO A 428 12.44 9.01 -27.24
N VAL A 429 11.69 9.44 -28.25
CA VAL A 429 12.11 10.50 -29.18
C VAL A 429 12.35 11.83 -28.45
N HIS A 430 11.42 12.26 -27.59
CA HIS A 430 11.55 13.53 -26.88
C HIS A 430 12.73 13.57 -25.90
N ARG A 431 12.94 12.46 -25.17
CA ARG A 431 14.06 12.34 -24.22
C ARG A 431 15.40 12.36 -24.95
N THR A 432 15.48 11.68 -26.08
CA THR A 432 16.69 11.65 -26.92
C THR A 432 16.99 13.06 -27.47
N LEU A 433 15.98 13.75 -28.02
CA LEU A 433 16.13 15.10 -28.56
C LEU A 433 16.63 16.09 -27.49
N TYR A 434 16.03 16.03 -26.30
CA TYR A 434 16.45 16.86 -25.17
C TYR A 434 17.89 16.56 -24.72
N THR A 435 18.24 15.27 -24.65
CA THR A 435 19.59 14.86 -24.24
C THR A 435 20.64 15.29 -25.27
N VAL A 436 20.32 15.26 -26.57
CA VAL A 436 21.19 15.77 -27.65
C VAL A 436 21.42 17.28 -27.51
N VAL A 437 20.37 18.07 -27.28
CA VAL A 437 20.51 19.52 -27.02
C VAL A 437 21.41 19.77 -25.80
N ARG A 438 21.28 18.94 -24.75
CA ARG A 438 22.14 18.99 -23.57
C ARG A 438 23.60 18.61 -23.86
N MET A 439 23.84 17.59 -24.68
CA MET A 439 25.20 17.22 -25.11
C MET A 439 25.87 18.38 -25.85
N ILE A 440 25.12 19.07 -26.70
CA ILE A 440 25.60 20.26 -27.43
C ILE A 440 25.92 21.40 -26.43
N GLN A 441 25.02 21.71 -25.50
CA GLN A 441 25.26 22.73 -24.46
C GLN A 441 26.46 22.40 -23.55
N ALA A 442 26.60 21.13 -23.16
CA ALA A 442 27.72 20.67 -22.34
C ALA A 442 29.04 20.79 -23.10
N ALA A 443 29.06 20.44 -24.39
CA ALA A 443 30.22 20.62 -25.25
C ALA A 443 30.63 22.10 -25.39
N PHE A 444 29.67 23.01 -25.55
CA PHE A 444 29.94 24.46 -25.60
C PHE A 444 30.45 25.02 -24.27
N ASN A 445 29.95 24.51 -23.14
CA ASN A 445 30.32 24.98 -21.80
C ASN A 445 31.51 24.22 -21.17
N ARG A 446 32.18 23.33 -21.92
CA ARG A 446 33.26 22.44 -21.43
C ARG A 446 32.88 21.63 -20.18
N GLN A 447 31.62 21.22 -20.10
CA GLN A 447 31.10 20.36 -19.03
C GLN A 447 31.11 18.88 -19.47
N GLU A 448 30.96 17.95 -18.53
CA GLU A 448 30.82 16.52 -18.84
C GLU A 448 29.61 16.27 -19.74
N ILE A 449 29.84 15.56 -20.84
CA ILE A 449 28.79 15.20 -21.80
C ILE A 449 27.98 14.02 -21.21
N PRO A 450 26.63 14.12 -21.18
CA PRO A 450 25.77 13.12 -20.52
C PRO A 450 25.52 11.87 -21.38
N TRP A 451 26.59 11.12 -21.70
CA TRP A 451 26.54 9.93 -22.55
C TRP A 451 25.66 8.81 -22.00
N VAL A 452 25.61 8.61 -20.68
CA VAL A 452 24.80 7.56 -20.04
C VAL A 452 23.31 7.92 -20.14
N ALA A 453 22.95 9.19 -19.94
CA ALA A 453 21.57 9.65 -20.14
C ALA A 453 21.13 9.46 -21.59
N PHE A 454 22.02 9.68 -22.55
CA PHE A 454 21.72 9.50 -23.98
C PHE A 454 21.38 8.04 -24.30
N TRP A 455 22.27 7.10 -23.94
CA TRP A 455 22.06 5.68 -24.22
C TRP A 455 20.88 5.08 -23.45
N VAL A 456 20.70 5.43 -22.18
CA VAL A 456 19.56 4.92 -21.40
C VAL A 456 18.25 5.58 -21.85
N GLY A 457 18.29 6.84 -22.30
CA GLY A 457 17.15 7.58 -22.83
C GLY A 457 16.54 6.98 -24.11
N LEU A 458 17.38 6.32 -24.93
CA LEU A 458 16.98 5.60 -26.14
C LEU A 458 16.14 4.34 -25.85
N LEU A 459 16.23 3.77 -24.65
CA LEU A 459 15.50 2.55 -24.31
C LEU A 459 13.99 2.83 -24.11
N PRO A 460 13.10 2.17 -24.88
CA PRO A 460 11.67 2.17 -24.61
C PRO A 460 11.42 1.67 -23.19
N THR A 461 10.42 2.25 -22.51
CA THR A 461 10.01 1.91 -21.13
C THR A 461 11.01 2.18 -20.00
N VAL A 462 12.34 2.08 -20.19
CA VAL A 462 13.33 2.23 -19.10
C VAL A 462 13.98 3.61 -19.06
N GLY A 463 13.99 4.37 -20.17
CA GLY A 463 14.73 5.64 -20.22
C GLY A 463 14.25 6.75 -19.27
N PHE A 464 13.23 6.52 -18.44
CA PHE A 464 12.83 7.51 -17.42
C PHE A 464 13.81 7.55 -16.25
N VAL A 465 14.63 6.50 -16.08
CA VAL A 465 15.75 6.50 -15.13
C VAL A 465 17.04 7.02 -15.74
N ALA A 466 17.07 7.41 -17.03
CA ALA A 466 18.29 7.83 -17.72
C ALA A 466 19.05 8.94 -17.00
N TYR A 467 18.35 9.96 -16.52
CA TYR A 467 18.96 11.06 -15.78
C TYR A 467 19.32 10.71 -14.33
N PRO A 468 18.47 10.01 -13.53
CA PRO A 468 18.91 9.45 -12.25
C PRO A 468 20.16 8.56 -12.36
N VAL A 469 20.30 7.79 -13.44
CA VAL A 469 21.46 6.94 -13.72
C VAL A 469 22.68 7.79 -14.11
N GLN A 470 22.52 8.76 -15.02
CA GLN A 470 23.57 9.73 -15.36
C GLN A 470 24.03 10.54 -14.14
N LEU A 471 23.10 10.88 -13.25
CA LEU A 471 23.36 11.56 -12.00
C LEU A 471 24.27 10.74 -11.09
N ILE A 472 24.00 9.43 -10.95
CA ILE A 472 24.90 8.54 -10.21
C ILE A 472 26.25 8.44 -10.91
N TYR A 473 26.28 8.34 -12.24
CA TYR A 473 27.51 8.21 -13.01
C TYR A 473 28.42 9.42 -12.80
N SER A 474 27.91 10.63 -12.99
CA SER A 474 28.65 11.88 -12.75
C SER A 474 28.94 12.13 -11.26
N ALA A 475 28.20 11.51 -10.34
CA ALA A 475 28.46 11.57 -8.90
C ALA A 475 29.40 10.46 -8.38
N ALA A 476 29.67 9.41 -9.18
CA ALA A 476 30.43 8.23 -8.78
C ALA A 476 31.89 8.57 -8.40
N GLY A 477 32.45 9.63 -8.97
CA GLY A 477 33.77 10.15 -8.60
C GLY A 477 33.81 10.99 -7.32
N LYS A 478 32.67 11.40 -6.73
CA LYS A 478 32.62 12.41 -5.63
C LYS A 478 31.75 12.02 -4.42
N GLN A 479 31.25 10.78 -4.32
CA GLN A 479 30.42 10.28 -3.21
C GLN A 479 29.28 11.24 -2.78
N SER A 480 28.47 11.74 -3.71
CA SER A 480 27.38 12.66 -3.37
C SER A 480 26.17 11.90 -2.77
N LYS A 481 26.01 11.92 -1.44
CA LYS A 481 24.91 11.28 -0.72
C LYS A 481 23.51 11.73 -1.20
N ILE A 482 23.36 13.01 -1.59
CA ILE A 482 22.09 13.55 -2.08
C ILE A 482 21.67 12.93 -3.43
N ALA A 483 22.63 12.67 -4.32
CA ALA A 483 22.37 12.02 -5.60
C ALA A 483 21.91 10.56 -5.39
N GLN A 484 22.55 9.85 -4.46
CA GLN A 484 22.14 8.50 -4.08
C GLN A 484 20.72 8.51 -3.47
N PHE A 485 20.43 9.46 -2.57
CA PHE A 485 19.10 9.62 -1.97
C PHE A 485 18.00 9.78 -3.03
N ILE A 486 18.21 10.64 -4.03
CA ILE A 486 17.24 10.87 -5.12
C ILE A 486 16.91 9.55 -5.83
N VAL A 487 17.90 8.68 -6.06
CA VAL A 487 17.67 7.39 -6.73
C VAL A 487 16.92 6.42 -5.83
N TYR A 488 17.29 6.34 -4.55
CA TYR A 488 16.55 5.55 -3.57
C TYR A 488 15.08 6.01 -3.48
N ASP A 489 14.82 7.29 -3.27
CA ASP A 489 13.45 7.85 -3.23
C ASP A 489 12.68 7.56 -4.51
N PHE A 490 13.31 7.78 -5.66
CA PHE A 490 12.65 7.59 -6.94
C PHE A 490 12.19 6.14 -7.14
N LEU A 491 13.04 5.15 -6.89
CA LEU A 491 12.67 3.74 -7.03
C LEU A 491 11.69 3.27 -5.95
N THR A 492 11.88 3.72 -4.72
CA THR A 492 10.93 3.50 -3.61
C THR A 492 9.51 3.91 -4.03
N ARG A 493 9.35 5.08 -4.66
CA ARG A 493 8.05 5.57 -5.16
C ARG A 493 7.45 4.73 -6.28
N VAL A 494 8.28 4.09 -7.11
CA VAL A 494 7.78 3.14 -8.11
C VAL A 494 7.09 1.98 -7.39
N GLY A 495 7.75 1.42 -6.37
CA GLY A 495 7.18 0.35 -5.56
C GLY A 495 5.93 0.77 -4.78
N GLU A 496 5.96 1.94 -4.13
CA GLU A 496 4.84 2.52 -3.37
C GLU A 496 3.56 2.66 -4.22
N LYS A 497 3.71 2.99 -5.51
CA LYS A 497 2.58 3.32 -6.40
C LYS A 497 2.07 2.16 -7.26
N ILE A 498 2.62 0.96 -7.13
CA ILE A 498 2.12 -0.19 -7.88
C ILE A 498 0.68 -0.50 -7.43
N PRO A 499 -0.30 -0.51 -8.36
CA PRO A 499 -1.68 -0.82 -8.00
C PRO A 499 -1.78 -2.21 -7.34
N ALA A 500 -2.66 -2.33 -6.35
CA ALA A 500 -2.93 -3.56 -5.58
C ALA A 500 -1.80 -4.09 -4.68
N TRP A 501 -0.54 -3.95 -5.08
CA TRP A 501 0.61 -4.59 -4.40
C TRP A 501 1.59 -3.61 -3.75
N GLY A 502 1.58 -2.36 -4.19
CA GLY A 502 2.38 -1.28 -3.61
C GLY A 502 1.75 -0.66 -2.37
N GLY A 503 2.55 0.17 -1.69
CA GLY A 503 2.18 0.93 -0.52
C GLY A 503 3.43 1.25 0.31
N GLU A 504 3.27 2.11 1.31
CA GLU A 504 4.32 2.36 2.30
C GLU A 504 4.59 1.09 3.11
N ASP A 505 5.88 0.83 3.33
CA ASP A 505 6.47 -0.26 4.12
C ASP A 505 6.10 -1.66 3.60
N THR A 506 5.80 -1.77 2.29
CA THR A 506 5.46 -3.02 1.61
C THR A 506 6.69 -3.69 1.00
N LEU A 507 6.64 -5.02 0.81
CA LEU A 507 7.73 -5.75 0.16
C LEU A 507 8.00 -5.25 -1.28
N THR A 508 6.96 -4.75 -1.96
CA THR A 508 7.12 -4.12 -3.28
C THR A 508 7.92 -2.82 -3.18
N GLU A 509 7.67 -1.96 -2.20
CA GLU A 509 8.50 -0.77 -1.94
C GLU A 509 9.97 -1.16 -1.69
N HIS A 510 10.20 -2.13 -0.79
CA HIS A 510 11.55 -2.62 -0.49
C HIS A 510 12.25 -3.21 -1.72
N PHE A 511 11.56 -4.00 -2.54
CA PHE A 511 12.14 -4.59 -3.76
C PHE A 511 12.71 -3.52 -4.69
N PHE A 512 11.94 -2.47 -5.00
CA PHE A 512 12.43 -1.38 -5.85
C PHE A 512 13.51 -0.55 -5.16
N ASN A 513 13.37 -0.30 -3.85
CA ASN A 513 14.40 0.37 -3.05
C ASN A 513 15.74 -0.40 -3.09
N HIS A 514 15.73 -1.73 -2.97
CA HIS A 514 16.93 -2.58 -3.07
C HIS A 514 17.57 -2.55 -4.46
N TRP A 515 16.73 -2.38 -5.49
CA TRP A 515 17.21 -2.26 -6.87
C TRP A 515 18.04 -0.99 -7.05
N ALA A 516 17.76 0.08 -6.29
CA ALA A 516 18.56 1.31 -6.31
C ALA A 516 20.02 1.04 -5.98
N SER A 517 20.33 0.23 -4.98
CA SER A 517 21.71 -0.10 -4.58
C SER A 517 22.44 -0.92 -5.63
N ARG A 518 21.72 -1.78 -6.37
CA ARG A 518 22.29 -2.52 -7.50
C ARG A 518 22.64 -1.57 -8.64
N VAL A 519 21.72 -0.65 -8.97
CA VAL A 519 21.94 0.40 -9.97
C VAL A 519 23.12 1.29 -9.57
N ILE A 520 23.17 1.76 -8.32
CA ILE A 520 24.26 2.60 -7.81
C ILE A 520 25.61 1.88 -7.90
N ARG A 521 25.69 0.63 -7.45
CA ARG A 521 26.93 -0.16 -7.50
C ARG A 521 27.39 -0.44 -8.94
N PHE A 522 26.47 -0.81 -9.82
CA PHE A 522 26.77 -1.07 -11.22
C PHE A 522 27.34 0.18 -11.91
N ILE A 523 26.70 1.33 -11.70
CA ILE A 523 27.16 2.60 -12.27
C ILE A 523 28.50 3.05 -11.66
N ALA A 524 28.67 2.89 -10.34
CA ALA A 524 29.93 3.20 -9.68
C ALA A 524 31.10 2.33 -10.17
N ALA A 525 30.83 1.08 -10.56
CA ALA A 525 31.83 0.21 -11.19
C ALA A 525 32.19 0.67 -12.62
N LEU A 526 31.22 1.19 -13.36
CA LEU A 526 31.45 1.74 -14.71
C LEU A 526 32.25 3.05 -14.68
N GLY A 527 32.02 3.93 -13.71
CA GLY A 527 32.74 5.21 -13.60
C GLY A 527 34.14 5.14 -12.96
N ARG A 528 34.59 3.95 -12.52
CA ARG A 528 35.96 3.69 -12.03
C ARG A 528 36.88 3.08 -13.09
N ARG A 529 36.33 2.72 -14.26
CA ARG A 529 37.08 2.35 -15.46
C ARG A 529 37.20 3.58 -16.33
#